data_AF-A0A3M7L3G5-F1
#
_entry.id   AF-A0A3M7L3G5-F1
#
_cell.length_a   1.000
_cell.length_b   1.000
_cell.length_c   1.000
_cell.angle_alpha   90.00
_cell.angle_beta   90.00
_cell.angle_gamma   90.00
#
_symmetry.space_group_name_H-M   'P 1'
#
loop_
_entity.id
_entity.type
_entity.pdbx_description
1 polymer ?
#
loop_
_entity_poly.entity_id
_entity_poly.type
_entity_poly.pdbx_seq_one_letter_code
_entity_poly.pdbx_strand_id
1 'polypeptide(L)'
;MLAEAQDTTSVQYQRMTWDALRKSLNGLINKVNAANIKHILPEFFSENLVRGRGLFCRSLMKSQMASPSFTPVYAALVAVFNTKFPELGELLLHRVVTQFRRAYKRNDKPVCLAAIKFLAHLANQQVAHEVLALEVLMLQLETPSDDGVEVAAGFVTEVGALLQDLAPQGLNSVFDRFRAILHEGSIDKRTQFIIENLFAVRKAGFEQQGHPAIPADLDLVETEDQITHEVSLDDKLDTQMMLDVFQEDPDFAQHEAEYQAIRREILGEESGDEEEEESGSSSGEEEEDGEEGGHAAGPSGVGGPISDQTQTDLINLRRTIYLTIMSALDFEEAGHKLLKMGIPAGLEMELCTMIIECCSQEKTFIKYYALLGERFSKLKREYCDCFSECFVRQYSLIHRLETNKLRNVAKLFAHLLASDAIPWSVLEVVRLTEEDTTSSSRIFVKILFQELVEQLGLLGLNKRLQDPSCAAWYTGIFPTDSPRNMRFSINFFTSIGLGGLTDRMRETLKNLPALIAAQRAAAEAAKNDASSSSDDSSSASSGGSSSSDDSSSSGGSSSSDSSSSSSSSSSSSGSDSSSSGSESEAEAARRARRKRGDDGNGRADPSKKSRRR
;
A
#
# COMPACT_ATOMS: atom_id res chain seq x y z
N MET A 1 42.15 -44.46 9.71
CA MET A 1 41.10 -43.87 10.57
C MET A 1 41.26 -42.35 10.65
N LEU A 2 42.18 -41.79 11.46
CA LEU A 2 42.36 -40.31 11.50
C LEU A 2 42.82 -39.69 10.18
N ALA A 3 43.76 -40.32 9.46
CA ALA A 3 44.22 -39.84 8.15
C ALA A 3 43.18 -40.00 7.00
N GLU A 4 42.17 -40.87 7.18
CA GLU A 4 41.09 -41.07 6.18
C GLU A 4 39.91 -40.11 6.41
N ALA A 5 39.94 -39.33 7.49
CA ALA A 5 38.98 -38.29 7.81
C ALA A 5 39.39 -36.90 7.29
N GLN A 6 40.62 -36.76 6.79
CA GLN A 6 41.13 -35.53 6.15
C GLN A 6 40.98 -35.56 4.62
N ASP A 7 40.71 -36.72 4.03
CA ASP A 7 40.36 -36.83 2.61
C ASP A 7 38.88 -36.51 2.43
N THR A 8 38.60 -35.31 1.91
CA THR A 8 37.24 -34.79 1.68
C THR A 8 36.45 -35.57 0.63
N THR A 9 37.09 -36.44 -0.14
CA THR A 9 36.42 -37.30 -1.14
C THR A 9 36.07 -38.69 -0.60
N SER A 10 36.66 -39.11 0.53
CA SER A 10 36.47 -40.42 1.14
C SER A 10 35.02 -40.76 1.46
N VAL A 11 34.58 -41.98 1.15
CA VAL A 11 33.25 -42.51 1.50
C VAL A 11 32.95 -42.41 3.00
N GLN A 12 33.99 -42.50 3.85
CA GLN A 12 33.84 -42.31 5.30
C GLN A 12 33.51 -40.86 5.64
N TYR A 13 34.20 -39.90 5.02
CA TYR A 13 33.94 -38.47 5.17
C TYR A 13 32.53 -38.10 4.67
N GLN A 14 32.18 -38.50 3.44
CA GLN A 14 30.85 -38.27 2.88
C GLN A 14 29.71 -38.81 3.77
N ARG A 15 29.94 -39.94 4.45
CA ARG A 15 28.97 -40.54 5.37
C ARG A 15 28.90 -39.79 6.70
N MET A 16 30.02 -39.32 7.23
CA MET A 16 30.04 -38.46 8.42
C MET A 16 29.31 -37.14 8.16
N THR A 17 29.55 -36.48 7.02
CA THR A 17 28.84 -35.24 6.65
C THR A 17 27.35 -35.49 6.42
N TRP A 18 26.97 -36.62 5.83
CA TRP A 18 25.55 -37.01 5.68
C TRP A 18 24.84 -37.21 7.03
N ASP A 19 25.47 -37.91 7.98
CA ASP A 19 24.89 -38.10 9.32
C ASP A 19 24.89 -36.79 10.14
N ALA A 20 25.81 -35.85 9.88
CA ALA A 20 25.80 -34.49 10.44
C ALA A 20 24.64 -33.65 9.87
N LEU A 21 24.55 -33.53 8.53
CA LEU A 21 23.45 -32.88 7.79
C LEU A 21 22.09 -33.40 8.26
N ARG A 22 21.95 -34.72 8.39
CA ARG A 22 20.75 -35.36 8.93
C ARG A 22 20.43 -34.90 10.35
N LYS A 23 21.40 -34.83 11.26
CA LYS A 23 21.18 -34.35 12.64
C LYS A 23 20.80 -32.87 12.65
N SER A 24 21.50 -32.05 11.87
CA SER A 24 21.27 -30.61 11.77
C SER A 24 19.85 -30.30 11.28
N LEU A 25 19.45 -30.82 10.12
CA LEU A 25 18.10 -30.63 9.58
C LEU A 25 17.00 -31.10 10.56
N ASN A 26 17.19 -32.23 11.25
CA ASN A 26 16.25 -32.65 12.30
C ASN A 26 16.26 -31.70 13.52
N GLY A 27 17.40 -31.11 13.87
CA GLY A 27 17.50 -30.10 14.93
C GLY A 27 16.75 -28.82 14.58
N LEU A 28 17.00 -28.26 13.39
CA LEU A 28 16.38 -27.03 12.89
C LEU A 28 14.86 -27.19 12.75
N ILE A 29 14.37 -28.30 12.17
CA ILE A 29 12.93 -28.59 12.01
C ILE A 29 12.20 -28.72 13.37
N ASN A 30 12.89 -29.16 14.42
CA ASN A 30 12.29 -29.23 15.77
C ASN A 30 12.36 -27.89 16.54
N LYS A 31 13.22 -26.95 16.11
CA LYS A 31 13.32 -25.60 16.70
C LYS A 31 12.37 -24.58 16.07
N VAL A 32 11.95 -24.79 14.82
CA VAL A 32 11.19 -23.80 14.03
C VAL A 32 9.77 -23.55 14.58
N ASN A 33 9.43 -22.28 14.72
CA ASN A 33 8.12 -21.77 15.10
C ASN A 33 7.86 -20.41 14.39
N ALA A 34 6.65 -19.87 14.49
CA ALA A 34 6.28 -18.64 13.78
C ALA A 34 7.12 -17.41 14.16
N ALA A 35 7.64 -17.33 15.40
CA ALA A 35 8.43 -16.19 15.86
C ALA A 35 9.90 -16.26 15.44
N ASN A 36 10.46 -17.46 15.24
CA ASN A 36 11.89 -17.64 14.93
C ASN A 36 12.18 -18.12 13.51
N ILE A 37 11.17 -18.43 12.69
CA ILE A 37 11.35 -18.93 11.31
C ILE A 37 12.29 -18.04 10.47
N LYS A 38 12.13 -16.70 10.56
CA LYS A 38 13.00 -15.72 9.87
C LYS A 38 14.47 -15.80 10.29
N HIS A 39 14.76 -16.18 11.54
CA HIS A 39 16.11 -16.30 12.08
C HIS A 39 16.75 -17.68 11.80
N ILE A 40 15.95 -18.73 11.70
CA ILE A 40 16.43 -20.10 11.43
C ILE A 40 16.60 -20.37 9.92
N LEU A 41 15.94 -19.60 9.05
CA LEU A 41 16.09 -19.75 7.59
C LEU A 41 17.55 -19.67 7.09
N PRO A 42 18.39 -18.70 7.53
CA PRO A 42 19.82 -18.70 7.22
C PRO A 42 20.57 -19.95 7.68
N GLU A 43 20.26 -20.49 8.88
CA GLU A 43 20.83 -21.76 9.36
C GLU A 43 20.48 -22.93 8.42
N PHE A 44 19.24 -22.97 7.90
CA PHE A 44 18.84 -23.98 6.91
C PHE A 44 19.55 -23.83 5.56
N PHE A 45 19.74 -22.60 5.06
CA PHE A 45 20.47 -22.36 3.80
C PHE A 45 21.99 -22.59 3.94
N SER A 46 22.51 -22.69 5.17
CA SER A 46 23.90 -23.10 5.42
C SER A 46 24.14 -24.60 5.19
N GLU A 47 23.09 -25.42 5.28
CA GLU A 47 23.10 -26.88 5.12
C GLU A 47 22.77 -27.27 3.67
N ASN A 48 23.44 -28.29 3.10
CA ASN A 48 23.19 -28.69 1.71
C ASN A 48 21.79 -29.30 1.50
N LEU A 49 20.80 -28.45 1.21
CA LEU A 49 19.40 -28.83 0.98
C LEU A 49 19.18 -29.61 -0.32
N VAL A 50 20.03 -29.45 -1.34
CA VAL A 50 19.91 -30.22 -2.61
C VAL A 50 20.25 -31.69 -2.35
N ARG A 51 21.42 -31.95 -1.75
CA ARG A 51 21.84 -33.28 -1.28
C ARG A 51 20.89 -33.81 -0.19
N GLY A 52 20.46 -32.94 0.72
CA GLY A 52 19.62 -33.24 1.87
C GLY A 52 18.11 -33.37 1.59
N ARG A 53 17.61 -33.14 0.37
CA ARG A 53 16.17 -32.98 0.10
C ARG A 53 15.29 -34.14 0.60
N GLY A 54 15.76 -35.38 0.48
CA GLY A 54 15.08 -36.56 1.03
C GLY A 54 15.02 -36.57 2.56
N LEU A 55 16.15 -36.26 3.20
CA LEU A 55 16.25 -36.12 4.66
C LEU A 55 15.35 -35.00 5.20
N PHE A 56 15.34 -33.84 4.53
CA PHE A 56 14.48 -32.71 4.84
C PHE A 56 13.00 -33.12 4.79
N CYS A 57 12.53 -33.62 3.64
CA CYS A 57 11.14 -34.04 3.47
C CYS A 57 10.73 -35.08 4.52
N ARG A 58 11.58 -36.09 4.76
CA ARG A 58 11.33 -37.14 5.76
C ARG A 58 11.25 -36.60 7.18
N SER A 59 12.16 -35.69 7.55
CA SER A 59 12.18 -35.06 8.87
C SER A 59 10.93 -34.21 9.08
N LEU A 60 10.60 -33.37 8.11
CA LEU A 60 9.44 -32.47 8.16
C LEU A 60 8.12 -33.24 8.27
N MET A 61 7.90 -34.26 7.43
CA MET A 61 6.71 -35.12 7.52
C MET A 61 6.62 -35.86 8.87
N LYS A 62 7.76 -36.29 9.43
CA LYS A 62 7.78 -36.95 10.75
C LYS A 62 7.42 -35.97 11.87
N SER A 63 7.97 -34.76 11.86
CA SER A 63 7.69 -33.73 12.87
C SER A 63 6.26 -33.20 12.75
N GLN A 64 5.74 -33.04 11.53
CA GLN A 64 4.35 -32.67 11.28
C GLN A 64 3.35 -33.72 11.80
N MET A 65 3.61 -35.02 11.58
CA MET A 65 2.78 -36.08 12.17
C MET A 65 2.83 -36.11 13.70
N ALA A 66 3.99 -35.79 14.29
CA ALA A 66 4.15 -35.77 15.75
C ALA A 66 3.46 -34.56 16.39
N SER A 67 3.45 -33.42 15.70
CA SER A 67 2.88 -32.15 16.18
C SER A 67 2.10 -31.39 15.09
N PRO A 68 0.88 -31.84 14.71
CA PRO A 68 0.11 -31.22 13.63
C PRO A 68 -0.30 -29.75 13.87
N SER A 69 -0.18 -29.23 15.09
CA SER A 69 -0.38 -27.81 15.42
C SER A 69 0.62 -26.89 14.71
N PHE A 70 1.83 -27.36 14.42
CA PHE A 70 2.88 -26.59 13.74
C PHE A 70 2.82 -26.70 12.21
N THR A 71 1.83 -27.38 11.64
CA THR A 71 1.69 -27.55 10.18
C THR A 71 1.72 -26.23 9.39
N PRO A 72 1.10 -25.11 9.84
CA PRO A 72 1.24 -23.82 9.16
C PRO A 72 2.70 -23.33 9.06
N VAL A 73 3.49 -23.52 10.13
CA VAL A 73 4.92 -23.15 10.17
C VAL A 73 5.72 -24.03 9.21
N TYR A 74 5.45 -25.33 9.19
CA TYR A 74 6.11 -26.26 8.27
C TYR A 74 5.76 -25.97 6.80
N ALA A 75 4.53 -25.54 6.50
CA ALA A 75 4.15 -25.13 5.15
C ALA A 75 4.82 -23.81 4.73
N ALA A 76 4.89 -22.81 5.63
CA ALA A 76 5.60 -21.56 5.38
C ALA A 76 7.10 -21.78 5.12
N LEU A 77 7.72 -22.67 5.90
CA LEU A 77 9.12 -23.08 5.71
C LEU A 77 9.35 -23.71 4.33
N VAL A 78 8.42 -24.56 3.89
CA VAL A 78 8.47 -25.17 2.55
C VAL A 78 8.27 -24.12 1.46
N ALA A 79 7.34 -23.17 1.63
CA ALA A 79 7.12 -22.11 0.66
C ALA A 79 8.40 -21.31 0.40
N VAL A 80 9.15 -20.94 1.44
CA VAL A 80 10.43 -20.23 1.31
C VAL A 80 11.48 -21.08 0.59
N PHE A 81 11.59 -22.38 0.89
CA PHE A 81 12.53 -23.24 0.13
C PHE A 81 12.09 -23.51 -1.30
N ASN A 82 10.78 -23.52 -1.55
CA ASN A 82 10.21 -23.81 -2.87
C ASN A 82 10.52 -22.72 -3.90
N THR A 83 10.72 -21.46 -3.50
CA THR A 83 11.14 -20.38 -4.42
C THR A 83 12.58 -20.56 -4.93
N LYS A 84 13.47 -21.16 -4.12
CA LYS A 84 14.89 -21.38 -4.48
C LYS A 84 15.16 -22.80 -4.97
N PHE A 85 14.41 -23.78 -4.48
CA PHE A 85 14.56 -25.21 -4.76
C PHE A 85 13.18 -25.85 -5.06
N PRO A 86 12.56 -25.61 -6.23
CA PRO A 86 11.22 -26.13 -6.54
C PRO A 86 11.10 -27.66 -6.43
N GLU A 87 12.14 -28.40 -6.80
CA GLU A 87 12.21 -29.87 -6.68
C GLU A 87 11.99 -30.37 -5.25
N LEU A 88 12.35 -29.57 -4.23
CA LEU A 88 12.18 -29.93 -2.82
C LEU A 88 10.70 -29.78 -2.40
N GLY A 89 10.02 -28.74 -2.88
CA GLY A 89 8.57 -28.56 -2.69
C GLY A 89 7.77 -29.65 -3.40
N GLU A 90 8.10 -29.94 -4.66
CA GLU A 90 7.50 -31.01 -5.48
C GLU A 90 7.69 -32.38 -4.81
N LEU A 91 8.91 -32.73 -4.40
CA LEU A 91 9.22 -34.00 -3.74
C LEU A 91 8.45 -34.18 -2.43
N LEU A 92 8.32 -33.11 -1.63
CA LEU A 92 7.50 -33.15 -0.43
C LEU A 92 6.03 -33.39 -0.77
N LEU A 93 5.48 -32.64 -1.72
CA LEU A 93 4.09 -32.76 -2.15
C LEU A 93 3.79 -34.18 -2.64
N HIS A 94 4.66 -34.76 -3.47
CA HIS A 94 4.57 -36.15 -3.93
C HIS A 94 4.54 -37.16 -2.78
N ARG A 95 5.37 -36.95 -1.75
CA ARG A 95 5.42 -37.82 -0.56
C ARG A 95 4.18 -37.67 0.32
N VAL A 96 3.68 -36.45 0.54
CA VAL A 96 2.48 -36.18 1.35
C VAL A 96 1.22 -36.70 0.64
N VAL A 97 1.05 -36.46 -0.67
CA VAL A 97 -0.06 -37.03 -1.44
C VAL A 97 0.00 -38.56 -1.43
N THR A 98 1.19 -39.16 -1.61
CA THR A 98 1.35 -40.62 -1.52
C THR A 98 1.02 -41.16 -0.12
N GLN A 99 1.36 -40.43 0.94
CA GLN A 99 0.99 -40.77 2.31
C GLN A 99 -0.53 -40.72 2.51
N PHE A 100 -1.19 -39.65 2.06
CA PHE A 100 -2.65 -39.52 2.08
C PHE A 100 -3.33 -40.69 1.34
N ARG A 101 -2.95 -40.96 0.08
CA ARG A 101 -3.50 -42.08 -0.72
C ARG A 101 -3.33 -43.43 -0.01
N ARG A 102 -2.21 -43.65 0.71
CA ARG A 102 -1.96 -44.88 1.49
C ARG A 102 -2.79 -44.95 2.78
N ALA A 103 -2.94 -43.83 3.50
CA ALA A 103 -3.73 -43.75 4.73
C ALA A 103 -5.22 -43.94 4.44
N TYR A 104 -5.74 -43.27 3.40
CA TYR A 104 -7.12 -43.40 2.94
C TYR A 104 -7.46 -44.86 2.58
N LYS A 105 -6.65 -45.51 1.72
CA LYS A 105 -6.84 -46.92 1.34
C LYS A 105 -6.72 -47.93 2.51
N ARG A 106 -6.17 -47.51 3.66
CA ARG A 106 -6.03 -48.32 4.87
C ARG A 106 -7.04 -47.96 5.96
N ASN A 107 -7.87 -46.93 5.75
CA ASN A 107 -8.73 -46.32 6.78
C ASN A 107 -7.95 -45.88 8.04
N ASP A 108 -6.71 -45.41 7.87
CA ASP A 108 -5.86 -44.92 8.95
C ASP A 108 -6.18 -43.44 9.23
N LYS A 109 -7.25 -43.20 10.02
CA LYS A 109 -7.78 -41.86 10.28
C LYS A 109 -6.77 -40.88 10.87
N PRO A 110 -5.93 -41.22 11.88
CA PRO A 110 -4.91 -40.30 12.40
C PRO A 110 -3.90 -39.85 11.33
N VAL A 111 -3.37 -40.77 10.52
CA VAL A 111 -2.40 -40.44 9.46
C VAL A 111 -3.08 -39.68 8.32
N CYS A 112 -4.34 -40.01 8.01
CA CYS A 112 -5.15 -39.31 7.02
C CYS A 112 -5.36 -37.84 7.42
N LEU A 113 -5.78 -37.57 8.67
CA LEU A 113 -5.95 -36.22 9.21
C LEU A 113 -4.65 -35.39 9.17
N ALA A 114 -3.52 -35.98 9.58
CA ALA A 114 -2.23 -35.30 9.56
C ALA A 114 -1.80 -34.93 8.12
N ALA A 115 -1.90 -35.88 7.17
CA ALA A 115 -1.53 -35.65 5.78
C ALA A 115 -2.45 -34.62 5.09
N ILE A 116 -3.76 -34.70 5.33
CA ILE A 116 -4.75 -33.75 4.80
C ILE A 116 -4.53 -32.34 5.36
N LYS A 117 -4.25 -32.19 6.67
CA LYS A 117 -3.89 -30.89 7.24
C LYS A 117 -2.60 -30.33 6.63
N PHE A 118 -1.64 -31.18 6.26
CA PHE A 118 -0.44 -30.74 5.56
C PHE A 118 -0.74 -30.27 4.13
N LEU A 119 -1.55 -31.02 3.37
CA LEU A 119 -2.03 -30.58 2.05
C LEU A 119 -2.80 -29.25 2.13
N ALA A 120 -3.56 -29.00 3.20
CA ALA A 120 -4.31 -27.75 3.38
C ALA A 120 -3.38 -26.55 3.43
N HIS A 121 -2.37 -26.60 4.31
CA HIS A 121 -1.45 -25.47 4.47
C HIS A 121 -0.44 -25.35 3.32
N LEU A 122 -0.08 -26.46 2.64
CA LEU A 122 0.71 -26.39 1.38
C LEU A 122 -0.09 -25.75 0.23
N ALA A 123 -1.39 -25.98 0.15
CA ALA A 123 -2.26 -25.27 -0.79
C ALA A 123 -2.43 -23.80 -0.39
N ASN A 124 -2.66 -23.50 0.90
CA ASN A 124 -2.79 -22.12 1.39
C ASN A 124 -1.56 -21.27 1.09
N GLN A 125 -0.36 -21.84 1.21
CA GLN A 125 0.94 -21.23 0.90
C GLN A 125 1.30 -21.28 -0.60
N GLN A 126 0.36 -21.65 -1.48
CA GLN A 126 0.53 -21.78 -2.93
C GLN A 126 1.71 -22.66 -3.38
N VAL A 127 2.11 -23.64 -2.57
CA VAL A 127 3.06 -24.69 -2.99
C VAL A 127 2.34 -25.75 -3.82
N ALA A 128 1.06 -26.01 -3.52
CA ALA A 128 0.21 -26.95 -4.27
C ALA A 128 -0.97 -26.22 -4.91
N HIS A 129 -1.28 -26.53 -6.17
CA HIS A 129 -2.43 -25.97 -6.88
C HIS A 129 -3.76 -26.37 -6.20
N GLU A 130 -4.73 -25.46 -6.10
CA GLU A 130 -5.93 -25.65 -5.27
C GLU A 130 -6.90 -26.73 -5.79
N VAL A 131 -6.74 -27.12 -7.06
CA VAL A 131 -7.41 -28.29 -7.66
C VAL A 131 -7.13 -29.56 -6.85
N LEU A 132 -5.92 -29.76 -6.32
CA LEU A 132 -5.58 -30.92 -5.49
C LEU A 132 -6.46 -30.97 -4.22
N ALA A 133 -6.75 -29.81 -3.61
CA ALA A 133 -7.65 -29.73 -2.46
C ALA A 133 -9.09 -30.08 -2.86
N LEU A 134 -9.56 -29.63 -4.03
CA LEU A 134 -10.88 -30.00 -4.55
C LEU A 134 -10.98 -31.51 -4.84
N GLU A 135 -9.95 -32.13 -5.41
CA GLU A 135 -9.90 -33.58 -5.64
C GLU A 135 -9.96 -34.38 -4.32
N VAL A 136 -9.21 -33.95 -3.29
CA VAL A 136 -9.27 -34.56 -1.94
C VAL A 136 -10.67 -34.47 -1.35
N LEU A 137 -11.34 -33.32 -1.49
CA LEU A 137 -12.72 -33.13 -1.01
C LEU A 137 -13.72 -33.99 -1.77
N MET A 138 -13.60 -34.07 -3.10
CA MET A 138 -14.45 -34.91 -3.94
C MET A 138 -14.31 -36.40 -3.57
N LEU A 139 -13.08 -36.89 -3.38
CA LEU A 139 -12.81 -38.28 -2.98
C LEU A 139 -13.41 -38.64 -1.62
N GLN A 140 -13.29 -37.75 -0.62
CA GLN A 140 -13.84 -37.97 0.73
C GLN A 140 -15.38 -37.91 0.77
N LEU A 141 -16.00 -37.13 -0.13
CA LEU A 141 -17.44 -36.92 -0.17
C LEU A 141 -18.17 -37.76 -1.24
N GLU A 142 -17.45 -38.53 -2.05
CA GLU A 142 -18.04 -39.46 -3.04
C GLU A 142 -18.84 -40.55 -2.33
N THR A 143 -18.23 -41.23 -1.36
CA THR A 143 -18.87 -42.23 -0.48
C THR A 143 -18.98 -41.68 0.95
N PRO A 144 -20.08 -40.98 1.30
CA PRO A 144 -20.21 -40.35 2.61
C PRO A 144 -20.20 -41.39 3.74
N SER A 145 -19.24 -41.26 4.63
CA SER A 145 -19.12 -41.99 5.90
C SER A 145 -18.88 -40.99 7.02
N ASP A 146 -19.30 -41.28 8.24
CA ASP A 146 -19.16 -40.35 9.38
C ASP A 146 -17.70 -39.88 9.54
N ASP A 147 -16.74 -40.82 9.44
CA ASP A 147 -15.31 -40.52 9.48
C ASP A 147 -14.82 -39.67 8.29
N GLY A 148 -15.19 -40.02 7.06
CA GLY A 148 -14.78 -39.28 5.86
C GLY A 148 -15.35 -37.86 5.80
N VAL A 149 -16.57 -37.68 6.30
CA VAL A 149 -17.24 -36.38 6.37
C VAL A 149 -16.68 -35.51 7.50
N GLU A 150 -16.33 -36.08 8.67
CA GLU A 150 -15.57 -35.36 9.71
C GLU A 150 -14.19 -34.90 9.20
N VAL A 151 -13.47 -35.79 8.49
CA VAL A 151 -12.17 -35.48 7.87
C VAL A 151 -12.31 -34.39 6.80
N ALA A 152 -13.30 -34.49 5.91
CA ALA A 152 -13.56 -33.48 4.88
C ALA A 152 -13.97 -32.13 5.48
N ALA A 153 -14.81 -32.10 6.51
CA ALA A 153 -15.21 -30.86 7.16
C ALA A 153 -14.01 -30.16 7.83
N GLY A 154 -13.16 -30.93 8.52
CA GLY A 154 -11.91 -30.43 9.09
C GLY A 154 -10.94 -29.91 8.02
N PHE A 155 -10.90 -30.53 6.84
CA PHE A 155 -10.10 -30.03 5.72
C PHE A 155 -10.63 -28.69 5.18
N VAL A 156 -11.95 -28.57 4.96
CA VAL A 156 -12.56 -27.30 4.52
C VAL A 156 -12.38 -26.19 5.56
N THR A 157 -12.33 -26.47 6.87
CA THR A 157 -12.01 -25.42 7.84
C THR A 157 -10.61 -24.84 7.68
N GLU A 158 -9.62 -25.62 7.22
CA GLU A 158 -8.23 -25.17 7.09
C GLU A 158 -7.92 -24.54 5.72
N VAL A 159 -8.50 -25.08 4.62
CA VAL A 159 -8.26 -24.62 3.24
C VAL A 159 -9.40 -23.72 2.68
N GLY A 160 -10.47 -23.54 3.44
CA GLY A 160 -11.70 -22.88 2.99
C GLY A 160 -11.55 -21.41 2.64
N ALA A 161 -10.65 -20.68 3.31
CA ALA A 161 -10.32 -19.30 2.98
C ALA A 161 -9.72 -19.20 1.56
N LEU A 162 -8.65 -19.96 1.28
CA LEU A 162 -8.02 -20.02 -0.04
C LEU A 162 -9.02 -20.42 -1.14
N LEU A 163 -9.80 -21.47 -0.92
CA LEU A 163 -10.80 -21.94 -1.89
C LEU A 163 -11.94 -20.93 -2.10
N GLN A 164 -12.22 -20.05 -1.13
CA GLN A 164 -13.24 -19.02 -1.28
C GLN A 164 -12.77 -17.90 -2.23
N ASP A 165 -11.49 -17.58 -2.23
CA ASP A 165 -10.92 -16.51 -3.05
C ASP A 165 -10.47 -17.00 -4.44
N LEU A 166 -9.76 -18.13 -4.53
CA LEU A 166 -9.27 -18.68 -5.80
C LEU A 166 -10.33 -19.49 -6.56
N ALA A 167 -11.05 -20.38 -5.86
CA ALA A 167 -11.92 -21.39 -6.47
C ALA A 167 -13.38 -21.39 -5.94
N PRO A 168 -14.08 -20.25 -5.88
CA PRO A 168 -15.41 -20.13 -5.24
C PRO A 168 -16.46 -21.07 -5.83
N GLN A 169 -16.37 -21.42 -7.12
CA GLN A 169 -17.26 -22.40 -7.75
C GLN A 169 -17.01 -23.83 -7.28
N GLY A 170 -15.74 -24.21 -7.08
CA GLY A 170 -15.35 -25.50 -6.51
C GLY A 170 -15.83 -25.61 -5.06
N LEU A 171 -15.60 -24.57 -4.25
CA LEU A 171 -16.09 -24.51 -2.88
C LEU A 171 -17.62 -24.58 -2.79
N ASN A 172 -18.35 -23.90 -3.70
CA ASN A 172 -19.81 -24.02 -3.79
C ASN A 172 -20.26 -25.48 -4.00
N SER A 173 -19.65 -26.19 -4.96
CA SER A 173 -19.95 -27.60 -5.25
C SER A 173 -19.76 -28.50 -4.02
N VAL A 174 -18.65 -28.31 -3.28
CA VAL A 174 -18.37 -29.04 -2.04
C VAL A 174 -19.44 -28.79 -0.97
N PHE A 175 -19.87 -27.55 -0.77
CA PHE A 175 -20.94 -27.23 0.19
C PHE A 175 -22.32 -27.72 -0.25
N ASP A 176 -22.61 -27.78 -1.54
CA ASP A 176 -23.84 -28.41 -2.05
C ASP A 176 -23.82 -29.93 -1.84
N ARG A 177 -22.66 -30.58 -1.92
CA ARG A 177 -22.48 -31.99 -1.55
C ARG A 177 -22.72 -32.22 -0.05
N PHE A 178 -22.15 -31.38 0.83
CA PHE A 178 -22.45 -31.43 2.27
C PHE A 178 -23.95 -31.23 2.57
N ARG A 179 -24.64 -30.35 1.83
CA ARG A 179 -26.09 -30.15 1.97
C ARG A 179 -26.89 -31.37 1.52
N ALA A 180 -26.51 -32.01 0.42
CA ALA A 180 -27.15 -33.25 -0.04
C ALA A 180 -27.04 -34.36 1.03
N ILE A 181 -25.84 -34.52 1.59
CA ILE A 181 -25.56 -35.48 2.67
C ILE A 181 -26.43 -35.23 3.92
N LEU A 182 -26.58 -33.96 4.35
CA LEU A 182 -27.48 -33.60 5.44
C LEU A 182 -28.96 -33.95 5.15
N HIS A 183 -29.42 -33.77 3.91
CA HIS A 183 -30.80 -34.07 3.52
C HIS A 183 -31.07 -35.57 3.34
N GLU A 184 -30.06 -36.35 2.96
CA GLU A 184 -30.16 -37.82 2.83
C GLU A 184 -30.32 -38.52 4.19
N GLY A 185 -29.82 -37.91 5.28
CA GLY A 185 -30.05 -38.38 6.66
C GLY A 185 -29.39 -39.73 6.99
N SER A 186 -28.44 -40.17 6.15
CA SER A 186 -27.67 -41.42 6.28
C SER A 186 -26.56 -41.35 7.34
N ILE A 187 -26.30 -40.16 7.88
CA ILE A 187 -25.16 -39.79 8.71
C ILE A 187 -25.57 -39.60 10.18
N ASP A 188 -24.65 -39.88 11.10
CA ASP A 188 -24.86 -39.76 12.54
C ASP A 188 -25.09 -38.30 13.03
N LYS A 189 -25.68 -38.15 14.23
CA LYS A 189 -26.00 -36.81 14.76
C LYS A 189 -24.76 -35.96 15.02
N ARG A 190 -23.62 -36.55 15.41
CA ARG A 190 -22.37 -35.80 15.63
C ARG A 190 -21.91 -35.16 14.33
N THR A 191 -21.88 -35.93 13.26
CA THR A 191 -21.41 -35.48 11.95
C THR A 191 -22.39 -34.48 11.33
N GLN A 192 -23.70 -34.60 11.57
CA GLN A 192 -24.66 -33.54 11.26
C GLN A 192 -24.29 -32.20 11.93
N PHE A 193 -24.01 -32.19 13.24
CA PHE A 193 -23.54 -30.98 13.94
C PHE A 193 -22.20 -30.45 13.40
N ILE A 194 -21.28 -31.31 12.98
CA ILE A 194 -20.01 -30.89 12.36
C ILE A 194 -20.27 -30.13 11.04
N ILE A 195 -21.17 -30.64 10.19
CA ILE A 195 -21.54 -29.95 8.95
C ILE A 195 -22.27 -28.63 9.24
N GLU A 196 -23.19 -28.60 10.21
CA GLU A 196 -23.89 -27.37 10.62
C GLU A 196 -22.90 -26.30 11.12
N ASN A 197 -21.92 -26.68 11.93
CA ASN A 197 -20.84 -25.80 12.37
C ASN A 197 -20.01 -25.30 11.17
N LEU A 198 -19.68 -26.15 10.20
CA LEU A 198 -18.97 -25.74 8.98
C LEU A 198 -19.76 -24.70 8.15
N PHE A 199 -21.09 -24.84 8.06
CA PHE A 199 -21.95 -23.81 7.45
C PHE A 199 -21.94 -22.50 8.25
N ALA A 200 -21.83 -22.55 9.58
CA ALA A 200 -21.69 -21.37 10.43
C ALA A 200 -20.34 -20.66 10.23
N VAL A 201 -19.22 -21.42 10.18
CA VAL A 201 -17.88 -20.92 9.84
C VAL A 201 -17.93 -20.18 8.50
N ARG A 202 -18.44 -20.84 7.46
CA ARG A 202 -18.56 -20.23 6.13
C ARG A 202 -19.40 -18.95 6.12
N LYS A 203 -20.50 -18.93 6.88
CA LYS A 203 -21.41 -17.75 6.94
C LYS A 203 -20.77 -16.56 7.65
N ALA A 204 -19.92 -16.80 8.65
CA ALA A 204 -19.13 -15.75 9.31
C ALA A 204 -17.88 -15.34 8.50
N GLY A 205 -17.39 -16.24 7.64
CA GLY A 205 -16.11 -16.10 6.94
C GLY A 205 -15.00 -16.82 7.71
N PHE A 206 -14.20 -17.63 7.00
CA PHE A 206 -13.16 -18.48 7.59
C PHE A 206 -12.14 -17.66 8.40
N GLU A 207 -11.64 -16.57 7.85
CA GLU A 207 -10.68 -15.68 8.51
C GLU A 207 -11.21 -15.12 9.84
N GLN A 208 -12.48 -14.68 9.85
CA GLN A 208 -13.13 -14.07 11.03
C GLN A 208 -13.35 -15.07 12.17
N GLN A 209 -13.35 -16.38 11.87
CA GLN A 209 -13.41 -17.44 12.88
C GLN A 209 -12.02 -17.98 13.28
N GLY A 210 -10.93 -17.32 12.86
CA GLY A 210 -9.57 -17.73 13.19
C GLY A 210 -8.98 -18.78 12.25
N HIS A 211 -9.56 -18.94 11.06
CA HIS A 211 -9.04 -19.79 9.98
C HIS A 211 -8.63 -18.95 8.75
N PRO A 212 -7.62 -18.06 8.85
CA PRO A 212 -7.04 -17.40 7.68
C PRO A 212 -6.31 -18.42 6.79
N ALA A 213 -6.18 -18.13 5.49
CA ALA A 213 -5.39 -18.99 4.60
C ALA A 213 -3.93 -19.04 5.05
N ILE A 214 -3.29 -17.87 5.16
CA ILE A 214 -1.94 -17.69 5.67
C ILE A 214 -2.00 -16.78 6.91
N PRO A 215 -1.51 -17.20 8.08
CA PRO A 215 -1.32 -16.30 9.23
C PRO A 215 -0.26 -15.24 8.93
N ALA A 216 -0.47 -13.99 9.33
CA ALA A 216 0.41 -12.86 8.96
C ALA A 216 1.90 -13.04 9.34
N ASP A 217 2.21 -13.72 10.44
CA ASP A 217 3.60 -14.02 10.84
C ASP A 217 4.30 -15.05 9.93
N LEU A 218 3.52 -15.77 9.12
CA LEU A 218 3.92 -16.88 8.24
C LEU A 218 3.76 -16.56 6.75
N ASP A 219 3.41 -15.31 6.42
CA ASP A 219 3.46 -14.77 5.07
C ASP A 219 4.89 -14.27 4.81
N LEU A 220 5.70 -15.13 4.18
CA LEU A 220 7.16 -14.96 4.03
C LEU A 220 7.61 -14.86 2.57
N VAL A 221 6.70 -15.05 1.61
CA VAL A 221 7.01 -15.19 0.19
C VAL A 221 6.03 -14.36 -0.62
N GLU A 222 6.55 -13.38 -1.35
CA GLU A 222 5.75 -12.53 -2.23
C GLU A 222 5.08 -13.34 -3.33
N THR A 223 3.85 -12.95 -3.72
CA THR A 223 3.02 -13.71 -4.68
C THR A 223 3.68 -13.86 -6.06
N GLU A 224 4.59 -12.97 -6.44
CA GLU A 224 5.33 -13.06 -7.71
C GLU A 224 6.42 -14.15 -7.70
N ASP A 225 6.95 -14.49 -6.52
CA ASP A 225 7.98 -15.52 -6.32
C ASP A 225 7.39 -16.92 -5.97
N GLN A 226 6.06 -17.02 -5.79
CA GLN A 226 5.39 -18.28 -5.44
C GLN A 226 5.36 -19.26 -6.63
N ILE A 227 5.78 -20.51 -6.40
CA ILE A 227 5.86 -21.56 -7.42
C ILE A 227 4.84 -22.66 -7.10
N THR A 228 3.72 -22.66 -7.81
CA THR A 228 2.62 -23.63 -7.65
C THR A 228 2.90 -24.93 -8.40
N HIS A 229 2.84 -26.07 -7.69
CA HIS A 229 2.94 -27.38 -8.31
C HIS A 229 1.57 -27.95 -8.67
N GLU A 230 1.36 -28.26 -9.96
CA GLU A 230 0.16 -28.94 -10.47
C GLU A 230 0.30 -30.46 -10.31
N VAL A 231 -0.25 -31.02 -9.23
CA VAL A 231 -0.21 -32.46 -8.91
C VAL A 231 -1.62 -32.99 -8.66
N SER A 232 -2.02 -34.10 -9.31
CA SER A 232 -3.32 -34.75 -9.13
C SER A 232 -3.26 -35.99 -8.19
N LEU A 233 -4.41 -36.39 -7.66
CA LEU A 233 -4.62 -37.62 -6.88
C LEU A 233 -4.57 -38.92 -7.69
N ASP A 234 -4.58 -38.87 -9.02
CA ASP A 234 -4.46 -40.08 -9.86
C ASP A 234 -3.04 -40.28 -10.44
N ASP A 235 -2.19 -39.26 -10.41
CA ASP A 235 -0.86 -39.29 -11.02
C ASP A 235 0.09 -40.36 -10.44
N LYS A 236 1.06 -40.80 -11.25
CA LYS A 236 2.12 -41.71 -10.82
C LYS A 236 3.29 -40.93 -10.22
N LEU A 237 3.12 -40.54 -8.96
CA LEU A 237 4.10 -39.73 -8.22
C LEU A 237 5.36 -40.55 -7.91
N ASP A 238 6.53 -40.05 -8.30
CA ASP A 238 7.78 -40.55 -7.75
C ASP A 238 8.04 -39.89 -6.39
N THR A 239 8.38 -40.72 -5.42
CA THR A 239 8.66 -40.31 -4.03
C THR A 239 10.16 -40.31 -3.71
N GLN A 240 11.01 -40.78 -4.64
CA GLN A 240 12.47 -40.79 -4.53
C GLN A 240 12.97 -41.27 -3.15
N MET A 241 12.44 -42.39 -2.67
CA MET A 241 12.71 -42.90 -1.30
C MET A 241 14.19 -43.26 -1.06
N MET A 242 14.96 -43.49 -2.12
CA MET A 242 16.40 -43.75 -2.02
C MET A 242 17.21 -42.53 -1.56
N LEU A 243 16.67 -41.31 -1.68
CA LEU A 243 17.28 -40.08 -1.14
C LEU A 243 17.23 -39.98 0.40
N ASP A 244 16.53 -40.89 1.07
CA ASP A 244 16.50 -40.96 2.53
C ASP A 244 17.67 -41.79 3.10
N VAL A 245 18.48 -42.40 2.23
CA VAL A 245 19.55 -43.34 2.54
C VAL A 245 20.85 -42.84 1.92
N PHE A 246 21.93 -42.90 2.70
CA PHE A 246 23.26 -42.53 2.22
C PHE A 246 23.65 -43.38 1.00
N GLN A 247 24.12 -42.70 -0.04
CA GLN A 247 24.76 -43.28 -1.21
C GLN A 247 26.09 -42.55 -1.41
N GLU A 248 27.09 -43.27 -1.92
CA GLU A 248 28.38 -42.70 -2.30
C GLU A 248 28.20 -41.83 -3.55
N ASP A 249 28.70 -40.61 -3.49
CA ASP A 249 28.65 -39.64 -4.59
C ASP A 249 30.06 -39.49 -5.20
N PRO A 250 30.29 -39.97 -6.44
CA PRO A 250 31.58 -39.83 -7.11
C PRO A 250 32.00 -38.38 -7.33
N ASP A 251 31.03 -37.46 -7.48
CA ASP A 251 31.25 -36.06 -7.82
C ASP A 251 30.97 -35.13 -6.62
N PHE A 252 31.02 -35.68 -5.39
CA PHE A 252 30.71 -34.99 -4.14
C PHE A 252 31.35 -33.60 -3.99
N ALA A 253 32.64 -33.46 -4.37
CA ALA A 253 33.34 -32.19 -4.29
C ALA A 253 32.79 -31.12 -5.26
N GLN A 254 32.25 -31.54 -6.42
CA GLN A 254 31.62 -30.64 -7.38
C GLN A 254 30.25 -30.19 -6.87
N HIS A 255 29.38 -31.12 -6.47
CA HIS A 255 28.05 -30.80 -5.93
C HIS A 255 28.10 -29.94 -4.65
N GLU A 256 29.10 -30.14 -3.78
CA GLU A 256 29.27 -29.31 -2.59
C GLU A 256 29.74 -27.89 -2.95
N ALA A 257 30.62 -27.73 -3.96
CA ALA A 257 31.05 -26.43 -4.47
C ALA A 257 29.92 -25.68 -5.21
N GLU A 258 29.10 -26.39 -5.98
CA GLU A 258 27.87 -25.86 -6.60
C GLU A 258 26.90 -25.35 -5.53
N TYR A 259 26.66 -26.14 -4.47
CA TYR A 259 25.81 -25.69 -3.37
C TYR A 259 26.39 -24.47 -2.64
N GLN A 260 27.71 -24.40 -2.45
CA GLN A 260 28.37 -23.22 -1.87
C GLN A 260 28.29 -21.98 -2.77
N ALA A 261 28.19 -22.12 -4.10
CA ALA A 261 27.91 -21.01 -5.00
C ALA A 261 26.46 -20.52 -4.84
N ILE A 262 25.49 -21.44 -4.87
CA ILE A 262 24.06 -21.14 -4.67
C ILE A 262 23.81 -20.52 -3.29
N ARG A 263 24.47 -21.03 -2.23
CA ARG A 263 24.38 -20.47 -0.88
C ARG A 263 24.81 -19.00 -0.83
N ARG A 264 25.96 -18.66 -1.43
CA ARG A 264 26.48 -17.29 -1.46
C ARG A 264 25.53 -16.34 -2.19
N GLU A 265 24.95 -16.79 -3.30
CA GLU A 265 23.92 -16.06 -4.04
C GLU A 265 22.66 -15.82 -3.20
N ILE A 266 22.16 -16.86 -2.50
CA ILE A 266 20.94 -16.77 -1.67
C ILE A 266 21.14 -15.87 -0.43
N LEU A 267 22.29 -15.97 0.24
CA LEU A 267 22.56 -15.23 1.48
C LEU A 267 23.07 -13.81 1.24
N GLY A 268 23.41 -13.45 -0.01
CA GLY A 268 24.02 -12.15 -0.31
C GLY A 268 25.39 -11.99 0.34
N GLU A 269 26.15 -13.08 0.50
CA GLU A 269 27.56 -13.04 0.92
C GLU A 269 28.36 -12.39 -0.23
N GLU A 270 28.44 -11.05 -0.18
CA GLU A 270 29.08 -10.22 -1.19
C GLU A 270 30.52 -10.71 -1.42
N SER A 271 30.86 -11.04 -2.67
CA SER A 271 32.19 -11.53 -3.03
C SER A 271 33.19 -10.38 -3.01
N GLY A 272 33.56 -9.98 -1.81
CA GLY A 272 34.32 -8.78 -1.48
C GLY A 272 35.28 -9.00 -0.33
N ASP A 273 35.93 -10.18 -0.29
CA ASP A 273 37.25 -10.37 0.30
C ASP A 273 37.93 -11.56 -0.42
N GLU A 274 38.94 -11.27 -1.23
CA GLU A 274 39.93 -12.26 -1.66
C GLU A 274 41.01 -12.36 -0.58
N GLU A 275 41.47 -13.59 -0.31
CA GLU A 275 42.64 -13.93 0.52
C GLU A 275 42.59 -13.58 2.02
N GLU A 276 42.24 -14.58 2.84
CA GLU A 276 43.11 -14.95 3.98
C GLU A 276 43.02 -16.47 4.25
N GLU A 277 43.98 -17.23 3.71
CA GLU A 277 44.28 -18.57 4.23
C GLU A 277 45.03 -18.44 5.57
N GLU A 278 44.35 -18.62 6.70
CA GLU A 278 45.01 -19.01 7.95
C GLU A 278 44.48 -20.35 8.47
N SER A 279 45.24 -21.39 8.14
CA SER A 279 45.18 -22.70 8.79
C SER A 279 45.68 -22.58 10.25
N GLY A 280 44.80 -22.15 11.15
CA GLY A 280 45.07 -21.94 12.57
C GLY A 280 44.59 -23.09 13.46
N SER A 281 45.46 -24.07 13.71
CA SER A 281 45.19 -25.22 14.60
C SER A 281 44.67 -24.83 15.99
N SER A 282 43.47 -25.31 16.38
CA SER A 282 43.04 -25.32 17.78
C SER A 282 43.06 -26.74 18.35
N SER A 283 43.92 -26.96 19.33
CA SER A 283 43.86 -28.06 20.31
C SER A 283 43.74 -27.43 21.69
N GLY A 284 42.72 -27.80 22.45
CA GLY A 284 42.49 -27.30 23.81
C GLY A 284 41.20 -27.89 24.38
N GLU A 285 41.34 -28.58 25.51
CA GLU A 285 40.24 -29.26 26.21
C GLU A 285 39.43 -28.29 27.10
N GLU A 286 38.36 -28.81 27.70
CA GLU A 286 37.36 -28.13 28.54
C GLU A 286 37.95 -27.57 29.86
N GLU A 287 37.30 -26.54 30.44
CA GLU A 287 36.89 -26.52 31.87
C GLU A 287 35.67 -25.58 32.08
N GLU A 288 34.83 -25.89 33.06
CA GLU A 288 33.70 -25.08 33.55
C GLU A 288 34.17 -24.09 34.64
N ASP A 289 33.55 -22.90 34.78
CA ASP A 289 32.73 -22.49 35.96
C ASP A 289 32.46 -20.96 36.05
N GLY A 290 31.40 -20.57 36.78
CA GLY A 290 31.48 -19.43 37.71
C GLY A 290 31.01 -18.00 37.34
N GLU A 291 29.71 -17.75 37.54
CA GLU A 291 29.08 -16.54 38.14
C GLU A 291 29.04 -15.12 37.47
N GLU A 292 27.82 -14.57 37.57
CA GLU A 292 27.30 -13.18 37.60
C GLU A 292 28.13 -11.95 37.15
N GLY A 293 27.48 -11.10 36.32
CA GLY A 293 27.89 -9.69 36.14
C GLY A 293 27.20 -8.99 34.99
N GLY A 294 26.01 -8.43 35.19
CA GLY A 294 25.30 -7.71 34.13
C GLY A 294 25.90 -6.33 33.83
N HIS A 295 26.32 -6.08 32.59
CA HIS A 295 26.28 -4.75 31.98
C HIS A 295 26.13 -4.82 30.46
N ALA A 296 25.34 -3.90 29.91
CA ALA A 296 25.02 -3.85 28.48
C ALA A 296 26.21 -3.39 27.62
N ALA A 297 26.59 -4.22 26.65
CA ALA A 297 27.27 -3.82 25.43
C ALA A 297 26.95 -4.87 24.35
N GLY A 298 26.25 -4.48 23.29
CA GLY A 298 25.96 -5.40 22.18
C GLY A 298 27.20 -5.61 21.30
N PRO A 299 27.48 -6.83 20.79
CA PRO A 299 28.54 -7.04 19.83
C PRO A 299 28.10 -6.52 18.46
N SER A 300 28.69 -5.41 18.02
CA SER A 300 28.58 -4.96 16.64
C SER A 300 29.39 -5.88 15.73
N GLY A 301 28.72 -6.76 15.00
CA GLY A 301 29.28 -7.62 13.96
C GLY A 301 28.49 -7.44 12.67
N VAL A 302 29.18 -7.01 11.61
CA VAL A 302 28.74 -6.70 10.24
C VAL A 302 27.40 -7.33 9.82
N GLY A 303 26.39 -6.49 9.60
CA GLY A 303 25.01 -6.90 9.33
C GLY A 303 24.01 -5.85 9.81
N GLY A 304 24.28 -4.57 9.55
CA GLY A 304 23.31 -3.50 9.83
C GLY A 304 22.02 -3.74 9.03
N PRO A 305 20.87 -3.14 9.42
CA PRO A 305 19.68 -3.22 8.60
C PRO A 305 20.03 -2.77 7.18
N ILE A 306 19.83 -3.66 6.19
CA ILE A 306 20.13 -3.37 4.79
C ILE A 306 19.29 -2.14 4.43
N SER A 307 19.96 -1.00 4.33
CA SER A 307 19.32 0.28 4.07
C SER A 307 18.96 0.29 2.60
N ASP A 308 17.77 -0.22 2.26
CA ASP A 308 17.27 -0.15 0.89
C ASP A 308 17.29 1.31 0.40
N GLN A 309 18.16 1.55 -0.59
CA GLN A 309 18.24 2.84 -1.29
C GLN A 309 17.40 2.83 -2.57
N THR A 310 16.84 1.68 -2.96
CA THR A 310 16.18 1.49 -4.25
C THR A 310 14.69 1.83 -4.23
N GLN A 311 14.06 1.88 -3.05
CA GLN A 311 12.66 2.30 -2.84
C GLN A 311 11.65 1.51 -3.70
N THR A 312 11.97 0.25 -4.03
CA THR A 312 11.20 -0.60 -4.95
C THR A 312 9.75 -0.75 -4.52
N ASP A 313 9.53 -0.98 -3.23
CA ASP A 313 8.20 -1.23 -2.66
C ASP A 313 7.31 0.02 -2.75
N LEU A 314 7.92 1.19 -2.56
CA LEU A 314 7.26 2.49 -2.67
C LEU A 314 6.90 2.76 -4.14
N ILE A 315 7.80 2.45 -5.09
CA ILE A 315 7.54 2.57 -6.53
C ILE A 315 6.43 1.59 -6.98
N ASN A 316 6.44 0.36 -6.47
CA ASN A 316 5.41 -0.65 -6.75
C ASN A 316 4.05 -0.24 -6.18
N LEU A 317 3.99 0.23 -4.93
CA LEU A 317 2.78 0.79 -4.33
C LEU A 317 2.22 1.96 -5.15
N ARG A 318 3.08 2.92 -5.55
CA ARG A 318 2.70 4.06 -6.42
C ARG A 318 2.12 3.59 -7.76
N ARG A 319 2.75 2.59 -8.40
CA ARG A 319 2.26 1.98 -9.65
C ARG A 319 0.88 1.34 -9.45
N THR A 320 0.68 0.60 -8.38
CA THR A 320 -0.60 -0.06 -8.07
C THR A 320 -1.69 0.97 -7.81
N ILE A 321 -1.45 1.99 -6.99
CA ILE A 321 -2.39 3.11 -6.75
C ILE A 321 -2.76 3.81 -8.06
N TYR A 322 -1.77 4.13 -8.90
CA TYR A 322 -1.99 4.74 -10.22
C TYR A 322 -2.90 3.88 -11.11
N LEU A 323 -2.63 2.59 -11.23
CA LEU A 323 -3.42 1.65 -12.03
C LEU A 323 -4.85 1.48 -11.47
N THR A 324 -5.02 1.49 -10.14
CA THR A 324 -6.35 1.46 -9.50
C THR A 324 -7.16 2.71 -9.83
N ILE A 325 -6.54 3.90 -9.77
CA ILE A 325 -7.20 5.18 -10.08
C ILE A 325 -7.55 5.28 -11.57
N MET A 326 -6.72 4.76 -12.46
CA MET A 326 -6.93 4.82 -13.92
C MET A 326 -7.88 3.74 -14.46
N SER A 327 -8.08 2.64 -13.73
CA SER A 327 -8.98 1.53 -14.12
C SER A 327 -10.41 1.67 -13.57
N ALA A 328 -10.67 2.64 -12.70
CA ALA A 328 -12.00 2.96 -12.20
C ALA A 328 -12.70 3.99 -13.09
N LEU A 329 -14.01 3.85 -13.27
CA LEU A 329 -14.81 4.79 -14.07
C LEU A 329 -15.33 5.98 -13.25
N ASP A 330 -15.56 5.76 -11.95
CA ASP A 330 -16.15 6.75 -11.04
C ASP A 330 -15.40 6.82 -9.70
N PHE A 331 -15.46 7.96 -9.01
CA PHE A 331 -14.63 8.22 -7.83
C PHE A 331 -15.01 7.37 -6.62
N GLU A 332 -16.29 6.97 -6.48
CA GLU A 332 -16.72 6.01 -5.45
C GLU A 332 -16.16 4.60 -5.73
N GLU A 333 -16.07 4.19 -7.01
CA GLU A 333 -15.47 2.91 -7.39
C GLU A 333 -13.97 2.90 -7.10
N ALA A 334 -13.28 3.97 -7.47
CA ALA A 334 -11.85 4.18 -7.19
C ALA A 334 -11.59 4.18 -5.68
N GLY A 335 -12.36 4.95 -4.91
CA GLY A 335 -12.27 5.02 -3.46
C GLY A 335 -12.48 3.65 -2.80
N HIS A 336 -13.52 2.91 -3.21
CA HIS A 336 -13.78 1.57 -2.69
C HIS A 336 -12.67 0.57 -3.04
N LYS A 337 -12.13 0.60 -4.27
CA LYS A 337 -10.99 -0.25 -4.68
C LYS A 337 -9.74 0.07 -3.85
N LEU A 338 -9.37 1.34 -3.73
CA LEU A 338 -8.22 1.81 -2.95
C LEU A 338 -8.34 1.46 -1.46
N LEU A 339 -9.53 1.56 -0.87
CA LEU A 339 -9.78 1.13 0.50
C LEU A 339 -9.68 -0.39 0.67
N LYS A 340 -10.12 -1.18 -0.32
CA LYS A 340 -10.00 -2.64 -0.29
C LYS A 340 -8.55 -3.11 -0.37
N MET A 341 -7.63 -2.34 -0.96
CA MET A 341 -6.20 -2.70 -1.02
C MET A 341 -5.46 -2.59 0.32
N GLY A 342 -6.06 -1.98 1.36
CA GLY A 342 -5.51 -2.02 2.73
C GLY A 342 -4.11 -1.40 2.85
N ILE A 343 -3.94 -0.13 2.47
CA ILE A 343 -2.64 0.56 2.49
C ILE A 343 -2.00 0.47 3.90
N PRO A 344 -0.71 0.09 4.02
CA PRO A 344 -0.05 -0.03 5.32
C PRO A 344 0.00 1.30 6.09
N ALA A 345 -0.06 1.21 7.42
CA ALA A 345 0.00 2.37 8.29
C ALA A 345 1.31 3.17 8.08
N GLY A 346 1.17 4.46 7.81
CA GLY A 346 2.28 5.37 7.48
C GLY A 346 2.46 5.68 5.99
N LEU A 347 1.94 4.83 5.08
CA LEU A 347 2.01 5.06 3.63
C LEU A 347 0.79 5.84 3.07
N GLU A 348 -0.11 6.31 3.94
CA GLU A 348 -1.27 7.14 3.57
C GLU A 348 -0.88 8.47 2.91
N MET A 349 0.29 9.03 3.26
CA MET A 349 0.88 10.20 2.61
C MET A 349 1.19 9.97 1.12
N GLU A 350 1.62 8.75 0.77
CA GLU A 350 1.92 8.37 -0.61
C GLU A 350 0.64 8.25 -1.45
N LEU A 351 -0.47 7.78 -0.86
CA LEU A 351 -1.78 7.82 -1.52
C LEU A 351 -2.22 9.26 -1.82
N CYS A 352 -2.18 10.15 -0.82
CA CYS A 352 -2.53 11.56 -1.00
C CYS A 352 -1.65 12.23 -2.07
N THR A 353 -0.35 11.93 -2.06
CA THR A 353 0.61 12.44 -3.04
C THR A 353 0.32 11.93 -4.45
N MET A 354 0.07 10.63 -4.63
CA MET A 354 -0.31 10.04 -5.93
C MET A 354 -1.59 10.63 -6.50
N ILE A 355 -2.64 10.84 -5.69
CA ILE A 355 -3.89 11.48 -6.16
C ILE A 355 -3.62 12.89 -6.71
N ILE A 356 -2.75 13.66 -6.04
CA ILE A 356 -2.34 15.00 -6.49
C ILE A 356 -1.47 14.93 -7.75
N GLU A 357 -0.51 14.01 -7.82
CA GLU A 357 0.38 13.86 -8.98
C GLU A 357 -0.39 13.44 -10.23
N CYS A 358 -1.30 12.45 -10.14
CA CYS A 358 -2.22 12.08 -11.21
C CYS A 358 -3.03 13.29 -11.70
N CYS A 359 -3.66 14.02 -10.77
CA CYS A 359 -4.42 15.24 -11.10
C CYS A 359 -3.55 16.32 -11.78
N SER A 360 -2.29 16.46 -11.34
CA SER A 360 -1.35 17.44 -11.91
C SER A 360 -0.93 17.13 -13.34
N GLN A 361 -0.87 15.85 -13.70
CA GLN A 361 -0.37 15.37 -15.00
C GLN A 361 -1.46 15.39 -16.10
N GLU A 362 -2.73 15.52 -15.73
CA GLU A 362 -3.84 15.68 -16.69
C GLU A 362 -3.73 16.94 -17.53
N LYS A 363 -4.18 16.87 -18.80
CA LYS A 363 -4.20 18.03 -19.70
C LYS A 363 -5.19 19.12 -19.25
N THR A 364 -6.24 18.72 -18.56
CA THR A 364 -7.32 19.59 -18.06
C THR A 364 -7.80 19.04 -16.73
N PHE A 365 -8.07 19.92 -15.76
CA PHE A 365 -8.62 19.52 -14.46
C PHE A 365 -9.91 18.70 -14.60
N ILE A 366 -9.89 17.48 -14.06
CA ILE A 366 -11.04 16.58 -13.99
C ILE A 366 -11.53 16.54 -12.54
N LYS A 367 -12.82 16.85 -12.32
CA LYS A 367 -13.43 16.91 -10.98
C LYS A 367 -13.37 15.59 -10.20
N TYR A 368 -13.23 14.46 -10.90
CA TYR A 368 -13.00 13.12 -10.36
C TYR A 368 -11.96 13.09 -9.22
N TYR A 369 -10.76 13.63 -9.44
CA TYR A 369 -9.69 13.63 -8.43
C TYR A 369 -10.03 14.45 -7.18
N ALA A 370 -10.80 15.53 -7.34
CA ALA A 370 -11.24 16.38 -6.23
C ALA A 370 -12.33 15.74 -5.38
N LEU A 371 -13.26 15.01 -6.01
CA LEU A 371 -14.27 14.22 -5.32
C LEU A 371 -13.64 13.02 -4.60
N LEU A 372 -12.64 12.37 -5.22
CA LEU A 372 -11.85 11.30 -4.59
C LEU A 372 -11.10 11.81 -3.35
N GLY A 373 -10.38 12.93 -3.46
CA GLY A 373 -9.68 13.54 -2.33
C GLY A 373 -10.62 14.00 -1.21
N GLU A 374 -11.79 14.54 -1.55
CA GLU A 374 -12.84 14.89 -0.57
C GLU A 374 -13.34 13.65 0.16
N ARG A 375 -13.60 12.56 -0.57
CA ARG A 375 -14.11 11.30 -0.01
C ARG A 375 -13.14 10.72 1.01
N PHE A 376 -11.84 10.68 0.69
CA PHE A 376 -10.80 10.22 1.62
C PHE A 376 -10.68 11.12 2.85
N SER A 377 -10.61 12.44 2.66
CA SER A 377 -10.46 13.42 3.75
C SER A 377 -11.64 13.39 4.73
N LYS A 378 -12.85 13.09 4.25
CA LYS A 378 -14.06 12.95 5.07
C LYS A 378 -14.25 11.56 5.68
N LEU A 379 -13.49 10.55 5.21
CA LEU A 379 -13.58 9.17 5.71
C LEU A 379 -12.73 8.97 6.98
N LYS A 380 -11.46 9.42 6.95
CA LYS A 380 -10.56 9.40 8.10
C LYS A 380 -9.86 10.75 8.28
N ARG A 381 -9.59 11.12 9.53
CA ARG A 381 -8.84 12.35 9.84
C ARG A 381 -7.37 12.27 9.41
N GLU A 382 -6.79 11.08 9.40
CA GLU A 382 -5.41 10.80 8.97
C GLU A 382 -5.17 11.30 7.52
N TYR A 383 -6.09 11.03 6.59
CA TYR A 383 -6.02 11.55 5.23
C TYR A 383 -6.22 13.08 5.15
N CYS A 384 -7.05 13.67 6.00
CA CYS A 384 -7.23 15.13 6.08
C CYS A 384 -5.92 15.83 6.50
N ASP A 385 -5.25 15.28 7.51
CA ASP A 385 -3.95 15.77 7.98
C ASP A 385 -2.87 15.56 6.89
N CYS A 386 -2.85 14.42 6.20
CA CYS A 386 -1.95 14.16 5.06
C CYS A 386 -2.16 15.14 3.89
N PHE A 387 -3.42 15.38 3.47
CA PHE A 387 -3.72 16.37 2.42
C PHE A 387 -3.36 17.80 2.84
N SER A 388 -3.47 18.12 4.14
CA SER A 388 -3.05 19.41 4.69
C SER A 388 -1.53 19.61 4.56
N GLU A 389 -0.74 18.59 4.92
CA GLU A 389 0.71 18.64 4.74
C GLU A 389 1.11 18.64 3.24
N CYS A 390 0.41 17.87 2.41
CA CYS A 390 0.59 17.90 0.96
C CYS A 390 0.40 19.31 0.38
N PHE A 391 -0.57 20.10 0.86
CA PHE A 391 -0.74 21.49 0.42
C PHE A 391 0.51 22.33 0.72
N VAL A 392 1.06 22.22 1.94
CA VAL A 392 2.26 22.96 2.35
C VAL A 392 3.48 22.56 1.53
N ARG A 393 3.71 21.24 1.36
CA ARG A 393 4.78 20.69 0.52
C ARG A 393 4.67 21.19 -0.93
N GLN A 394 3.48 21.04 -1.54
CA GLN A 394 3.23 21.51 -2.91
C GLN A 394 3.42 23.04 -3.03
N TYR A 395 2.94 23.84 -2.07
CA TYR A 395 3.08 25.30 -2.11
C TYR A 395 4.55 25.73 -2.10
N SER A 396 5.42 25.07 -1.32
CA SER A 396 6.87 25.34 -1.34
C SER A 396 7.54 25.01 -2.67
N LEU A 397 7.04 24.00 -3.40
CA LEU A 397 7.58 23.51 -4.67
C LEU A 397 6.95 24.15 -5.92
N ILE A 398 5.95 25.03 -5.76
CA ILE A 398 5.24 25.74 -6.84
C ILE A 398 6.17 26.34 -7.91
N HIS A 399 7.34 26.85 -7.50
CA HIS A 399 8.31 27.46 -8.41
C HIS A 399 8.90 26.50 -9.45
N ARG A 400 8.81 25.18 -9.23
CA ARG A 400 9.29 24.12 -10.14
C ARG A 400 8.18 23.54 -11.03
N LEU A 401 6.92 23.86 -10.75
CA LEU A 401 5.77 23.30 -11.45
C LEU A 401 5.40 24.13 -12.68
N GLU A 402 5.10 23.46 -13.79
CA GLU A 402 4.60 24.10 -15.00
C GLU A 402 3.19 24.69 -14.82
N THR A 403 2.85 25.66 -15.66
CA THR A 403 1.58 26.42 -15.59
C THR A 403 0.32 25.55 -15.67
N ASN A 404 0.35 24.43 -16.38
CA ASN A 404 -0.76 23.47 -16.45
C ASN A 404 -0.90 22.68 -15.14
N LYS A 405 0.22 22.18 -14.59
CA LYS A 405 0.23 21.45 -13.30
C LYS A 405 -0.26 22.34 -12.17
N LEU A 406 0.24 23.60 -12.12
CA LEU A 406 -0.22 24.62 -11.18
C LEU A 406 -1.74 24.87 -11.26
N ARG A 407 -2.31 24.89 -12.47
CA ARG A 407 -3.76 25.08 -12.67
C ARG A 407 -4.57 23.93 -12.09
N ASN A 408 -4.19 22.69 -12.36
CA ASN A 408 -4.95 21.52 -11.88
C ASN A 408 -4.84 21.39 -10.36
N VAL A 409 -3.64 21.53 -9.79
CA VAL A 409 -3.40 21.45 -8.34
C VAL A 409 -4.11 22.58 -7.60
N ALA A 410 -4.12 23.81 -8.13
CA ALA A 410 -4.89 24.91 -7.55
C ALA A 410 -6.41 24.64 -7.55
N LYS A 411 -6.96 24.10 -8.65
CA LYS A 411 -8.38 23.73 -8.73
C LYS A 411 -8.74 22.58 -7.78
N LEU A 412 -7.84 21.60 -7.62
CA LEU A 412 -7.99 20.48 -6.68
C LEU A 412 -8.13 21.00 -5.24
N PHE A 413 -7.18 21.79 -4.76
CA PHE A 413 -7.20 22.31 -3.39
C PHE A 413 -8.30 23.36 -3.15
N ALA A 414 -8.69 24.15 -4.15
CA ALA A 414 -9.85 25.02 -4.05
C ALA A 414 -11.15 24.23 -3.78
N HIS A 415 -11.34 23.09 -4.45
CA HIS A 415 -12.49 22.22 -4.19
C HIS A 415 -12.46 21.62 -2.77
N LEU A 416 -11.30 21.14 -2.32
CA LEU A 416 -11.16 20.55 -0.98
C LEU A 416 -11.36 21.57 0.15
N LEU A 417 -10.99 22.84 -0.06
CA LEU A 417 -11.28 23.94 0.87
C LEU A 417 -12.77 24.37 0.80
N ALA A 418 -13.37 24.39 -0.39
CA ALA A 418 -14.77 24.77 -0.57
C ALA A 418 -15.77 23.75 0.01
N SER A 419 -15.44 22.45 -0.04
CA SER A 419 -16.29 21.39 0.51
C SER A 419 -15.98 21.03 1.97
N ASP A 420 -15.14 21.82 2.66
CA ASP A 420 -14.69 21.59 4.04
C ASP A 420 -14.06 20.20 4.26
N ALA A 421 -13.30 19.73 3.28
CA ALA A 421 -12.51 18.51 3.35
C ALA A 421 -11.14 18.74 4.01
N ILE A 422 -10.59 19.95 3.95
CA ILE A 422 -9.30 20.36 4.52
C ILE A 422 -9.51 21.60 5.41
N PRO A 423 -8.85 21.72 6.58
CA PRO A 423 -8.92 22.92 7.41
C PRO A 423 -8.31 24.13 6.70
N TRP A 424 -8.95 25.29 6.85
CA TRP A 424 -8.51 26.55 6.22
C TRP A 424 -7.18 27.11 6.77
N SER A 425 -6.66 26.52 7.85
CA SER A 425 -5.34 26.83 8.42
C SER A 425 -4.18 26.62 7.45
N VAL A 426 -4.32 25.74 6.45
CA VAL A 426 -3.27 25.50 5.43
C VAL A 426 -2.90 26.76 4.64
N LEU A 427 -3.78 27.77 4.61
CA LEU A 427 -3.53 29.05 3.95
C LEU A 427 -2.52 29.95 4.69
N GLU A 428 -2.12 29.63 5.93
CA GLU A 428 -1.13 30.39 6.71
C GLU A 428 0.25 30.47 6.03
N VAL A 429 0.60 29.45 5.25
CA VAL A 429 1.86 29.39 4.48
C VAL A 429 1.86 30.38 3.30
N VAL A 430 0.68 30.87 2.87
CA VAL A 430 0.54 31.78 1.72
C VAL A 430 0.81 33.22 2.15
N ARG A 431 2.02 33.72 1.85
CA ARG A 431 2.41 35.12 2.08
C ARG A 431 2.36 35.93 0.79
N LEU A 432 1.69 37.09 0.83
CA LEU A 432 1.61 38.06 -0.27
C LEU A 432 2.43 39.32 0.02
N THR A 433 3.75 39.16 -0.07
CA THR A 433 4.74 40.25 -0.02
C THR A 433 5.42 40.42 -1.39
N GLU A 434 6.02 41.58 -1.65
CA GLU A 434 6.79 41.80 -2.88
C GLU A 434 8.06 40.93 -2.96
N GLU A 435 8.62 40.58 -1.80
CA GLU A 435 9.93 39.91 -1.65
C GLU A 435 9.80 38.38 -1.63
N ASP A 436 8.76 37.81 -1.00
CA ASP A 436 8.58 36.35 -0.89
C ASP A 436 7.73 35.74 -2.04
N THR A 437 7.01 36.54 -2.83
CA THR A 437 6.12 36.00 -3.89
C THR A 437 6.82 35.79 -5.23
N THR A 438 6.90 34.54 -5.68
CA THR A 438 7.27 34.23 -7.08
C THR A 438 6.11 34.50 -8.05
N SER A 439 6.42 34.59 -9.34
CA SER A 439 5.40 34.64 -10.41
C SER A 439 4.50 33.39 -10.41
N SER A 440 5.05 32.21 -10.17
CA SER A 440 4.30 30.95 -10.06
C SER A 440 3.35 30.96 -8.85
N SER A 441 3.79 31.45 -7.69
CA SER A 441 2.93 31.62 -6.49
C SER A 441 1.74 32.55 -6.78
N ARG A 442 1.98 33.66 -7.48
CA ARG A 442 0.92 34.59 -7.90
C ARG A 442 -0.10 33.94 -8.84
N ILE A 443 0.35 33.11 -9.78
CA ILE A 443 -0.54 32.36 -10.70
C ILE A 443 -1.35 31.31 -9.94
N PHE A 444 -0.72 30.58 -9.01
CA PHE A 444 -1.39 29.58 -8.18
C PHE A 444 -2.50 30.21 -7.31
N VAL A 445 -2.16 31.24 -6.53
CA VAL A 445 -3.12 31.94 -5.66
C VAL A 445 -4.24 32.58 -6.49
N LYS A 446 -3.94 33.12 -7.69
CA LYS A 446 -4.96 33.60 -8.63
C LYS A 446 -5.97 32.51 -8.99
N ILE A 447 -5.52 31.33 -9.38
CA ILE A 447 -6.41 30.24 -9.82
C ILE A 447 -7.18 29.67 -8.62
N LEU A 448 -6.52 29.49 -7.47
CA LEU A 448 -7.12 29.02 -6.22
C LEU A 448 -8.31 29.90 -5.80
N PHE A 449 -8.13 31.22 -5.73
CA PHE A 449 -9.19 32.14 -5.32
C PHE A 449 -10.27 32.33 -6.39
N GLN A 450 -9.96 32.22 -7.69
CA GLN A 450 -10.98 32.24 -8.74
C GLN A 450 -11.91 31.02 -8.64
N GLU A 451 -11.36 29.82 -8.44
CA GLU A 451 -12.14 28.59 -8.26
C GLU A 451 -12.94 28.59 -6.95
N LEU A 452 -12.37 29.08 -5.84
CA LEU A 452 -13.10 29.24 -4.58
C LEU A 452 -14.32 30.17 -4.73
N VAL A 453 -14.21 31.25 -5.50
CA VAL A 453 -15.34 32.16 -5.78
C VAL A 453 -16.36 31.54 -6.74
N GLU A 454 -15.93 30.70 -7.67
CA GLU A 454 -16.83 29.93 -8.55
C GLU A 454 -17.69 28.92 -7.76
N GLN A 455 -17.14 28.32 -6.70
CA GLN A 455 -17.84 27.31 -5.89
C GLN A 455 -18.63 27.89 -4.68
N LEU A 456 -18.08 28.85 -3.94
CA LEU A 456 -18.70 29.43 -2.73
C LEU A 456 -19.47 30.73 -3.00
N GLY A 457 -19.24 31.38 -4.15
CA GLY A 457 -19.66 32.74 -4.41
C GLY A 457 -18.85 33.79 -3.64
N LEU A 458 -18.73 34.99 -4.20
CA LEU A 458 -17.90 36.07 -3.63
C LEU A 458 -18.34 36.46 -2.21
N LEU A 459 -19.65 36.52 -1.95
CA LEU A 459 -20.21 36.87 -0.63
C LEU A 459 -19.98 35.75 0.40
N GLY A 460 -20.13 34.48 0.00
CA GLY A 460 -19.90 33.32 0.87
C GLY A 460 -18.44 33.22 1.29
N LEU A 461 -17.52 33.39 0.35
CA LEU A 461 -16.09 33.43 0.61
C LEU A 461 -15.71 34.61 1.52
N ASN A 462 -16.20 35.82 1.24
CA ASN A 462 -15.88 37.01 2.06
C ASN A 462 -16.34 36.83 3.51
N LYS A 463 -17.54 36.25 3.73
CA LYS A 463 -18.04 35.95 5.08
C LYS A 463 -17.11 35.00 5.86
N ARG A 464 -16.52 33.99 5.19
CA ARG A 464 -15.59 33.04 5.83
C ARG A 464 -14.20 33.62 6.08
N LEU A 465 -13.67 34.41 5.14
CA LEU A 465 -12.36 35.06 5.29
C LEU A 465 -12.36 36.16 6.38
N GLN A 466 -13.53 36.71 6.69
CA GLN A 466 -13.71 37.71 7.75
C GLN A 466 -13.99 37.11 9.15
N ASP A 467 -14.05 35.79 9.30
CA ASP A 467 -14.32 35.16 10.60
C ASP A 467 -13.19 35.51 11.62
N PRO A 468 -13.51 36.10 12.78
CA PRO A 468 -12.51 36.47 13.78
C PRO A 468 -11.67 35.30 14.31
N SER A 469 -12.21 34.07 14.29
CA SER A 469 -11.52 32.87 14.77
C SER A 469 -10.42 32.40 13.82
N CYS A 470 -10.62 32.55 12.51
CA CYS A 470 -9.70 32.12 11.46
C CYS A 470 -8.68 33.21 11.04
N ALA A 471 -8.86 34.44 11.54
CA ALA A 471 -8.12 35.62 11.07
C ALA A 471 -6.58 35.50 11.19
N ALA A 472 -6.07 34.72 12.14
CA ALA A 472 -4.63 34.48 12.32
C ALA A 472 -4.00 33.80 11.09
N TRP A 473 -4.70 32.82 10.50
CA TRP A 473 -4.22 32.06 9.33
C TRP A 473 -4.20 32.89 8.04
N TYR A 474 -4.94 34.00 7.98
CA TYR A 474 -5.00 34.84 6.78
C TYR A 474 -4.06 36.06 6.85
N THR A 475 -3.26 36.19 7.90
CA THR A 475 -2.29 37.29 8.09
C THR A 475 -1.30 37.41 6.93
N GLY A 476 -0.83 36.29 6.38
CA GLY A 476 0.04 36.27 5.18
C GLY A 476 -0.65 36.76 3.91
N ILE A 477 -1.97 36.55 3.79
CA ILE A 477 -2.76 36.90 2.59
C ILE A 477 -3.27 38.35 2.66
N PHE A 478 -3.68 38.78 3.84
CA PHE A 478 -4.20 40.11 4.15
C PHE A 478 -3.29 40.81 5.20
N PRO A 479 -2.02 41.10 4.86
CA PRO A 479 -1.06 41.65 5.81
C PRO A 479 -1.49 43.05 6.29
N THR A 480 -1.37 43.31 7.59
CA THR A 480 -1.71 44.61 8.21
C THR A 480 -0.48 45.37 8.71
N ASP A 481 0.72 44.78 8.63
CA ASP A 481 1.94 45.30 9.27
C ASP A 481 2.55 46.49 8.52
N SER A 482 2.48 46.49 7.18
CA SER A 482 3.14 47.48 6.33
C SER A 482 2.21 48.03 5.24
N PRO A 483 2.11 49.36 5.07
CA PRO A 483 1.36 49.98 3.97
C PRO A 483 1.79 49.54 2.57
N ARG A 484 3.05 49.08 2.39
CA ARG A 484 3.54 48.54 1.12
C ARG A 484 2.88 47.19 0.82
N ASN A 485 2.94 46.25 1.78
CA ASN A 485 2.34 44.92 1.65
C ASN A 485 0.81 44.98 1.53
N MET A 486 0.15 45.91 2.24
CA MET A 486 -1.28 46.19 2.05
C MET A 486 -1.61 46.61 0.63
N ARG A 487 -0.87 47.58 0.05
CA ARG A 487 -1.07 48.00 -1.35
C ARG A 487 -0.83 46.86 -2.32
N PHE A 488 0.19 46.05 -2.08
CA PHE A 488 0.51 44.89 -2.92
C PHE A 488 -0.64 43.87 -2.95
N SER A 489 -1.15 43.43 -1.79
CA SER A 489 -2.27 42.48 -1.71
C SER A 489 -3.56 43.07 -2.32
N ILE A 490 -3.88 44.35 -2.04
CA ILE A 490 -5.02 45.07 -2.64
C ILE A 490 -4.92 45.06 -4.18
N ASN A 491 -3.76 45.44 -4.72
CA ASN A 491 -3.54 45.49 -6.17
C ASN A 491 -3.64 44.09 -6.80
N PHE A 492 -3.05 43.08 -6.15
CA PHE A 492 -3.11 41.69 -6.58
C PHE A 492 -4.56 41.19 -6.71
N PHE A 493 -5.37 41.29 -5.65
CA PHE A 493 -6.77 40.84 -5.71
C PHE A 493 -7.61 41.66 -6.71
N THR A 494 -7.34 42.96 -6.92
CA THR A 494 -8.00 43.69 -8.03
C THR A 494 -7.62 43.18 -9.40
N SER A 495 -6.35 42.82 -9.63
CA SER A 495 -5.87 42.31 -10.92
C SER A 495 -6.47 40.94 -11.28
N ILE A 496 -7.00 40.23 -10.29
CA ILE A 496 -7.67 38.92 -10.43
C ILE A 496 -9.18 39.07 -10.64
N GLY A 497 -9.74 40.26 -10.38
CA GLY A 497 -11.18 40.53 -10.41
C GLY A 497 -11.90 40.35 -9.07
N LEU A 498 -11.17 40.13 -7.96
CA LEU A 498 -11.71 39.78 -6.64
C LEU A 498 -11.57 40.91 -5.62
N GLY A 499 -11.73 42.16 -6.08
CA GLY A 499 -11.50 43.37 -5.27
C GLY A 499 -12.30 43.44 -3.96
N GLY A 500 -13.52 42.91 -3.93
CA GLY A 500 -14.42 42.94 -2.76
C GLY A 500 -13.95 42.10 -1.55
N LEU A 501 -12.91 41.28 -1.70
CA LEU A 501 -12.26 40.63 -0.56
C LEU A 501 -11.34 41.59 0.22
N THR A 502 -11.03 42.76 -0.35
CA THR A 502 -10.03 43.70 0.19
C THR A 502 -10.61 44.95 0.83
N ASP A 503 -11.93 45.05 0.97
CA ASP A 503 -12.61 46.28 1.41
C ASP A 503 -12.16 46.72 2.82
N ARG A 504 -12.06 45.78 3.77
CA ARG A 504 -11.50 46.04 5.11
C ARG A 504 -10.05 46.55 5.07
N MET A 505 -9.21 46.06 4.15
CA MET A 505 -7.84 46.56 3.98
C MET A 505 -7.80 47.97 3.37
N ARG A 506 -8.77 48.31 2.52
CA ARG A 506 -8.90 49.68 1.98
C ARG A 506 -9.31 50.66 3.06
N GLU A 507 -10.17 50.24 3.98
CA GLU A 507 -10.57 51.04 5.14
C GLU A 507 -9.42 51.23 6.13
N THR A 508 -8.67 50.17 6.48
CA THR A 508 -7.47 50.34 7.33
C THR A 508 -6.41 51.21 6.66
N LEU A 509 -6.19 51.07 5.36
CA LEU A 509 -5.25 51.93 4.60
C LEU A 509 -5.70 53.40 4.56
N LYS A 510 -6.99 53.69 4.43
CA LYS A 510 -7.54 55.05 4.55
C LYS A 510 -7.35 55.65 5.96
N ASN A 511 -7.46 54.83 7.00
CA ASN A 511 -7.35 55.26 8.40
C ASN A 511 -5.89 55.32 8.90
N LEU A 512 -4.97 54.61 8.24
CA LEU A 512 -3.56 54.50 8.61
C LEU A 512 -2.81 55.84 8.74
N PRO A 513 -2.97 56.84 7.83
CA PRO A 513 -2.37 58.16 8.00
C PRO A 513 -2.80 58.86 9.29
N ALA A 514 -4.07 58.74 9.69
CA ALA A 514 -4.58 59.31 10.94
C ALA A 514 -4.05 58.56 12.17
N LEU A 515 -3.92 57.23 12.07
CA LEU A 515 -3.38 56.37 13.13
C LEU A 515 -1.87 56.60 13.35
N ILE A 516 -1.09 56.76 12.27
CA ILE A 516 0.33 57.12 12.33
C ILE A 516 0.52 58.55 12.86
N ALA A 517 -0.35 59.49 12.50
CA ALA A 517 -0.33 60.84 13.07
C ALA A 517 -0.63 60.81 14.59
N ALA A 518 -1.62 60.03 15.02
CA ALA A 518 -1.94 59.84 16.44
C ALA A 518 -0.81 59.15 17.22
N GLN A 519 -0.17 58.11 16.65
CA GLN A 519 0.99 57.44 17.27
C GLN A 519 2.21 58.34 17.35
N ARG A 520 2.48 59.18 16.33
CA ARG A 520 3.55 60.19 16.39
C ARG A 520 3.25 61.26 17.43
N ALA A 521 2.03 61.78 17.48
CA ALA A 521 1.63 62.74 18.51
C ALA A 521 1.73 62.15 19.92
N ALA A 522 1.39 60.88 20.12
CA ALA A 522 1.56 60.19 21.41
C ALA A 522 3.04 59.96 21.77
N ALA A 523 3.90 59.63 20.80
CA ALA A 523 5.34 59.49 21.01
C ALA A 523 6.05 60.84 21.24
N GLU A 524 5.58 61.92 20.63
CA GLU A 524 6.03 63.29 20.89
C GLU A 524 5.54 63.79 22.26
N ALA A 525 4.31 63.47 22.67
CA ALA A 525 3.83 63.72 24.04
C ALA A 525 4.70 63.00 25.08
N ALA A 526 4.99 61.72 24.87
CA ALA A 526 5.87 60.94 25.75
C ALA A 526 7.32 61.44 25.81
N LYS A 527 7.82 62.10 24.74
CA LYS A 527 9.11 62.81 24.76
C LYS A 527 9.04 64.15 25.49
N ASN A 528 7.93 64.87 25.38
CA ASN A 528 7.73 66.14 26.05
C ASN A 528 7.52 65.98 27.57
N ASP A 529 6.87 64.91 28.02
CA ASP A 529 6.79 64.56 29.46
C ASP A 529 8.16 64.22 30.07
N ALA A 530 9.14 63.81 29.25
CA ALA A 530 10.47 63.40 29.71
C ALA A 530 11.53 64.53 29.77
N SER A 531 11.14 65.81 29.64
CA SER A 531 12.12 66.92 29.55
C SER A 531 11.76 68.24 30.27
N SER A 532 10.90 68.19 31.31
CA SER A 532 10.48 69.38 32.08
C SER A 532 11.07 69.49 33.51
N SER A 533 12.41 69.39 33.65
CA SER A 533 13.25 69.99 34.73
C SER A 533 14.72 69.53 34.55
N SER A 534 15.67 70.33 34.04
CA SER A 534 16.45 71.42 34.71
C SER A 534 17.48 70.84 35.73
N ASP A 535 18.80 71.15 35.75
CA ASP A 535 19.62 72.25 35.19
C ASP A 535 21.12 71.87 34.98
N ASP A 536 21.86 72.66 34.15
CA ASP A 536 23.34 72.84 34.02
C ASP A 536 24.29 71.62 33.78
N SER A 537 25.40 71.73 33.01
CA SER A 537 26.17 72.90 32.54
C SER A 537 26.73 72.74 31.10
N SER A 538 27.21 73.84 30.52
CA SER A 538 27.49 74.01 29.08
C SER A 538 28.98 73.94 28.66
N SER A 539 29.26 73.57 27.41
CA SER A 539 30.05 74.43 26.49
C SER A 539 30.00 73.98 25.02
N ALA A 540 29.74 74.94 24.12
CA ALA A 540 30.03 75.00 22.66
C ALA A 540 29.71 73.75 21.79
N SER A 541 28.69 73.73 20.91
CA SER A 541 28.36 74.69 19.82
C SER A 541 29.50 74.87 18.82
N SER A 542 29.33 74.79 17.49
CA SER A 542 28.09 74.77 16.69
C SER A 542 28.34 74.36 15.22
N GLY A 543 27.31 73.77 14.61
CA GLY A 543 26.97 73.98 13.19
C GLY A 543 27.32 72.82 12.26
N GLY A 544 26.45 72.41 11.33
CA GLY A 544 25.08 72.85 11.06
C GLY A 544 24.51 72.13 9.82
N SER A 545 23.22 72.35 9.55
CA SER A 545 22.61 72.56 8.22
C SER A 545 23.42 72.22 6.95
N SER A 546 22.86 71.66 5.87
CA SER A 546 21.47 71.30 5.52
C SER A 546 21.48 70.73 4.09
N SER A 547 20.31 70.41 3.53
CA SER A 547 19.94 70.64 2.12
C SER A 547 20.93 70.30 0.98
N SER A 548 20.50 69.29 0.21
CA SER A 548 20.35 69.35 -1.26
C SER A 548 21.59 69.30 -2.18
N ASP A 549 21.26 69.33 -3.47
CA ASP A 549 22.10 69.50 -4.66
C ASP A 549 22.82 68.20 -5.08
N ASP A 550 22.28 67.44 -6.04
CA ASP A 550 22.18 67.72 -7.49
C ASP A 550 23.36 67.12 -8.26
N SER A 551 23.03 66.35 -9.30
CA SER A 551 23.47 66.65 -10.68
C SER A 551 23.23 65.44 -11.57
N SER A 552 22.21 65.55 -12.41
CA SER A 552 22.14 64.81 -13.66
C SER A 552 23.31 65.19 -14.58
N SER A 553 23.86 64.24 -15.33
CA SER A 553 24.61 64.57 -16.55
C SER A 553 24.34 63.55 -17.66
N SER A 554 23.72 64.04 -18.74
CA SER A 554 23.78 63.57 -20.14
C SER A 554 23.58 62.06 -20.42
N GLY A 555 22.62 61.62 -21.26
CA GLY A 555 21.97 62.33 -22.36
C GLY A 555 22.65 61.98 -23.68
N GLY A 556 22.12 60.95 -24.35
CA GLY A 556 22.54 60.48 -25.67
C GLY A 556 21.31 60.05 -26.47
N SER A 557 20.83 60.95 -27.33
CA SER A 557 19.83 60.70 -28.39
C SER A 557 20.39 59.74 -29.46
N SER A 558 19.68 59.19 -30.45
CA SER A 558 18.38 59.50 -31.10
C SER A 558 18.06 58.27 -31.98
N SER A 559 16.87 57.64 -31.95
CA SER A 559 15.62 57.97 -32.68
C SER A 559 15.66 57.88 -34.21
N SER A 560 14.86 56.97 -34.79
CA SER A 560 13.91 57.19 -35.91
C SER A 560 13.09 55.90 -36.14
N ASP A 561 11.77 55.90 -35.95
CA ASP A 561 10.68 56.23 -36.91
C ASP A 561 10.34 55.04 -37.85
N SER A 562 9.10 54.74 -38.26
CA SER A 562 7.84 55.53 -38.25
C SER A 562 6.55 54.67 -38.18
N SER A 563 5.43 55.37 -37.95
CA SER A 563 4.00 55.00 -38.09
C SER A 563 3.63 54.16 -39.34
N SER A 564 2.52 53.41 -39.42
CA SER A 564 1.09 53.82 -39.23
C SER A 564 0.16 52.57 -39.13
N SER A 565 -1.20 52.59 -39.08
CA SER A 565 -2.28 53.61 -39.05
C SER A 565 -3.57 53.03 -38.40
N SER A 566 -4.66 53.80 -38.27
CA SER A 566 -5.93 53.46 -37.58
C SER A 566 -7.19 53.42 -38.47
N SER A 567 -8.18 52.58 -38.13
CA SER A 567 -9.64 52.77 -38.34
C SER A 567 -10.41 51.69 -37.50
N SER A 568 -11.51 51.89 -36.75
CA SER A 568 -12.80 52.62 -36.91
C SER A 568 -13.72 52.02 -38.02
N SER A 569 -15.00 51.67 -37.82
CA SER A 569 -15.93 51.85 -36.67
C SER A 569 -17.27 51.07 -36.86
N SER A 570 -18.09 51.04 -35.80
CA SER A 570 -19.57 51.24 -35.79
C SER A 570 -20.57 50.27 -36.48
N SER A 571 -21.51 49.74 -35.66
CA SER A 571 -23.00 49.81 -35.78
C SER A 571 -23.75 49.11 -36.95
N SER A 572 -25.03 48.72 -36.92
CA SER A 572 -26.07 48.46 -35.88
C SER A 572 -27.38 47.97 -36.57
N SER A 573 -28.41 47.55 -35.83
CA SER A 573 -29.80 47.20 -36.28
C SER A 573 -29.99 45.90 -37.11
N GLY A 574 -31.14 45.21 -37.06
CA GLY A 574 -32.32 45.40 -36.19
C GLY A 574 -33.49 44.40 -36.46
N SER A 575 -34.35 44.26 -35.43
CA SER A 575 -35.79 43.85 -35.44
C SER A 575 -36.29 42.54 -36.11
N ASP A 576 -36.80 41.65 -35.24
CA ASP A 576 -38.17 41.09 -35.22
C ASP A 576 -38.85 40.44 -36.45
N SER A 577 -39.28 39.18 -36.28
CA SER A 577 -40.72 38.87 -36.19
C SER A 577 -41.00 37.43 -35.70
N SER A 578 -42.20 37.24 -35.16
CA SER A 578 -42.69 36.05 -34.44
C SER A 578 -43.41 35.01 -35.33
N SER A 579 -43.42 33.72 -34.94
CA SER A 579 -44.65 33.05 -34.45
C SER A 579 -44.50 31.53 -34.13
N SER A 580 -45.16 31.12 -33.04
CA SER A 580 -45.80 29.82 -32.75
C SER A 580 -45.14 28.46 -33.10
N GLY A 581 -45.11 27.55 -32.12
CA GLY A 581 -44.99 26.10 -32.38
C GLY A 581 -44.61 25.28 -31.14
N SER A 582 -45.59 24.69 -30.46
CA SER A 582 -45.41 23.79 -29.31
C SER A 582 -45.34 22.33 -29.74
N GLU A 583 -44.27 21.61 -29.39
CA GLU A 583 -44.15 20.13 -29.34
C GLU A 583 -42.80 19.78 -28.65
N SER A 584 -42.73 19.63 -27.32
CA SER A 584 -42.99 18.41 -26.52
C SER A 584 -42.07 17.20 -26.82
N GLU A 585 -41.17 16.93 -25.87
CA GLU A 585 -40.78 15.60 -25.38
C GLU A 585 -40.78 14.41 -26.38
N ALA A 586 -39.75 14.29 -27.24
CA ALA A 586 -39.69 13.18 -28.20
C ALA A 586 -38.31 12.52 -28.46
N GLU A 587 -37.29 12.73 -27.62
CA GLU A 587 -35.96 12.10 -27.87
C GLU A 587 -35.29 11.39 -26.67
N ALA A 588 -36.03 11.07 -25.61
CA ALA A 588 -35.54 10.23 -24.50
C ALA A 588 -36.02 8.75 -24.54
N ALA A 589 -36.92 8.39 -25.47
CA ALA A 589 -37.70 7.16 -25.41
C ALA A 589 -37.41 6.12 -26.53
N ARG A 590 -36.16 5.98 -26.99
CA ARG A 590 -35.80 5.09 -28.13
C ARG A 590 -34.81 3.93 -27.87
N ARG A 591 -34.46 3.61 -26.62
CA ARG A 591 -33.63 2.42 -26.30
C ARG A 591 -34.21 1.37 -25.34
N ALA A 592 -35.47 1.51 -24.91
CA ALA A 592 -36.13 0.58 -23.99
C ALA A 592 -37.43 -0.02 -24.54
N ARG A 593 -37.41 -0.70 -25.71
CA ARG A 593 -38.51 -1.59 -26.13
C ARG A 593 -38.15 -2.57 -27.26
N ARG A 594 -37.56 -3.72 -26.91
CA ARG A 594 -37.72 -4.98 -27.67
C ARG A 594 -37.83 -6.17 -26.70
N LYS A 595 -38.77 -7.08 -26.98
CA LYS A 595 -39.16 -8.28 -26.20
C LYS A 595 -39.73 -8.07 -24.79
N ARG A 596 -41.03 -7.78 -24.72
CA ARG A 596 -42.02 -8.55 -23.92
C ARG A 596 -43.44 -8.19 -24.37
N GLY A 597 -44.34 -9.17 -24.34
CA GLY A 597 -45.77 -9.01 -24.65
C GLY A 597 -46.23 -9.79 -25.88
N ASP A 598 -46.63 -11.04 -25.67
CA ASP A 598 -47.94 -11.52 -26.14
C ASP A 598 -48.47 -12.50 -25.08
N ASP A 599 -49.71 -12.31 -24.64
CA ASP A 599 -50.39 -13.05 -23.56
C ASP A 599 -51.55 -13.84 -24.15
N GLY A 600 -51.72 -15.13 -23.79
CA GLY A 600 -52.52 -16.02 -24.64
C GLY A 600 -53.18 -17.27 -24.05
N ASN A 601 -53.48 -17.33 -22.75
CA ASN A 601 -54.60 -18.12 -22.17
C ASN A 601 -54.62 -19.67 -22.32
N GLY A 602 -54.95 -20.41 -21.23
CA GLY A 602 -55.33 -21.83 -21.35
C GLY A 602 -55.06 -22.72 -20.13
N ARG A 603 -56.06 -22.89 -19.24
CA ARG A 603 -56.09 -23.98 -18.24
C ARG A 603 -56.44 -25.31 -18.91
N ALA A 604 -55.71 -26.40 -18.59
CA ALA A 604 -56.24 -27.70 -18.12
C ALA A 604 -55.26 -28.88 -18.35
N ASP A 605 -55.03 -29.67 -17.31
CA ASP A 605 -54.56 -31.07 -17.39
C ASP A 605 -55.81 -31.98 -17.59
N PRO A 606 -55.78 -33.10 -18.35
CA PRO A 606 -55.35 -34.37 -17.76
C PRO A 606 -54.70 -35.41 -18.71
N SER A 607 -53.51 -35.90 -18.31
CA SER A 607 -53.15 -37.34 -18.29
C SER A 607 -52.78 -38.15 -19.57
N LYS A 608 -51.98 -39.19 -19.31
CA LYS A 608 -51.81 -40.49 -20.02
C LYS A 608 -50.86 -40.65 -21.24
N LYS A 609 -49.82 -41.45 -20.95
CA LYS A 609 -49.30 -42.62 -21.71
C LYS A 609 -48.38 -42.42 -22.94
N SER A 610 -47.25 -43.16 -22.88
CA SER A 610 -46.80 -44.16 -23.87
C SER A 610 -45.49 -43.91 -24.66
N ARG A 611 -44.43 -44.57 -24.17
CA ARG A 611 -43.46 -45.42 -24.89
C ARG A 611 -42.44 -44.82 -25.89
N ARG A 612 -41.20 -45.28 -25.66
CA ARG A 612 -40.11 -45.55 -26.64
C ARG A 612 -39.54 -44.31 -27.33
N ARG A 613 -38.23 -44.23 -27.51
CA ARG A 613 -37.31 -45.33 -27.83
C ARG A 613 -35.97 -45.21 -27.11
#